data_AF-A0A6J1KW48-F1
#
_entry.id   AF-A0A6J1KW48-F1
#
_cell.length_a   1.000
_cell.length_b   1.000
_cell.length_c   1.000
_cell.angle_alpha   90.00
_cell.angle_beta   90.00
_cell.angle_gamma   90.00
#
_symmetry.space_group_name_H-M   'P 1'
#
loop_
_entity.id
_entity.type
_entity.pdbx_description
1 polymer ?
#
loop_
_entity_poly.entity_id
_entity_poly.type
_entity_poly.pdbx_seq_one_letter_code
_entity_poly.pdbx_strand_id
1 'polypeptide(L)'
;MAASFSISRLSLSLSSASSISLFPSRATALSSRLSFSSLPLNSSRRISPKPLRFSSSPTSKSTISAALSVGDKLPESTFSFFDAANELQTVTVSDLTKGKKAVFFAVPGAFTPTCSQKHLPGFVEKSAELKAKGVDTIACISVNDAFVMKAWKENLNVNDEVLLLSDGNGDFTRAIGCELDLSDKPVGLGVRSRRYALLAEDGVVKVLNLEEGGAFTFSSAEDILKVL
;
A
#
# COMPACT_ATOMS: atom_id res chain seq x y z
N MET A 1 -29.66 -53.55 15.55
CA MET A 1 -29.23 -53.88 16.93
C MET A 1 -28.76 -52.58 17.57
N ALA A 2 -29.45 -52.17 18.63
CA ALA A 2 -29.23 -50.92 19.36
C ALA A 2 -28.49 -51.20 20.67
N ALA A 3 -27.61 -50.28 21.08
CA ALA A 3 -27.11 -50.03 22.44
C ALA A 3 -26.27 -48.73 22.35
N SER A 4 -26.63 -47.54 22.86
CA SER A 4 -27.09 -47.06 24.18
C SER A 4 -26.09 -47.13 25.33
N PHE A 5 -26.06 -46.00 26.07
CA PHE A 5 -25.48 -45.70 27.39
C PHE A 5 -23.99 -45.29 27.39
N SER A 6 -23.53 -44.26 28.11
CA SER A 6 -24.10 -43.50 29.24
C SER A 6 -23.43 -42.13 29.38
N ILE A 7 -24.20 -41.10 29.76
CA ILE A 7 -23.76 -39.75 30.13
C ILE A 7 -23.71 -39.72 31.66
N SER A 8 -22.55 -39.42 32.26
CA SER A 8 -22.46 -39.12 33.70
C SER A 8 -22.44 -37.61 33.94
N ARG A 9 -23.49 -37.17 34.62
CA ARG A 9 -23.63 -35.87 35.26
C ARG A 9 -22.73 -35.80 36.49
N LEU A 10 -22.15 -34.63 36.76
CA LEU A 10 -21.86 -34.20 38.13
C LEU A 10 -22.52 -32.84 38.36
N SER A 11 -23.32 -32.80 39.42
CA SER A 11 -24.09 -31.67 39.94
C SER A 11 -23.62 -31.35 41.36
N LEU A 12 -24.04 -30.17 41.86
CA LEU A 12 -24.00 -29.62 43.23
C LEU A 12 -22.89 -28.56 43.44
N SER A 13 -23.12 -27.39 44.06
CA SER A 13 -24.30 -26.87 44.78
C SER A 13 -24.24 -25.34 44.94
N LEU A 14 -25.42 -24.76 45.20
CA LEU A 14 -25.78 -23.38 45.55
C LEU A 14 -25.11 -22.81 46.82
N SER A 15 -25.04 -21.47 46.88
CA SER A 15 -25.36 -20.60 48.04
C SER A 15 -25.57 -19.16 47.50
N SER A 16 -26.79 -18.62 47.36
CA SER A 16 -27.54 -17.70 48.28
C SER A 16 -26.66 -16.68 49.03
N ALA A 17 -26.94 -15.39 49.21
CA ALA A 17 -27.99 -14.41 48.90
C ALA A 17 -27.29 -13.02 49.09
N SER A 18 -27.73 -11.87 48.59
CA SER A 18 -28.82 -11.06 49.16
C SER A 18 -28.88 -9.72 48.42
N SER A 19 -30.10 -9.28 48.17
CA SER A 19 -30.52 -7.97 47.66
C SER A 19 -30.61 -6.93 48.78
N ILE A 20 -30.06 -5.72 48.57
CA ILE A 20 -30.46 -4.50 49.29
C ILE A 20 -30.44 -3.32 48.32
N SER A 21 -31.64 -2.78 48.04
CA SER A 21 -31.87 -1.44 47.49
C SER A 21 -31.87 -0.41 48.61
N LEU A 22 -31.40 0.82 48.38
CA LEU A 22 -31.97 2.05 48.95
C LEU A 22 -31.27 3.30 48.37
N PHE A 23 -32.05 4.13 47.67
CA PHE A 23 -31.76 5.55 47.41
C PHE A 23 -31.76 6.34 48.72
N PRO A 24 -31.10 7.52 48.76
CA PRO A 24 -31.94 8.72 48.85
C PRO A 24 -31.45 9.91 48.00
N SER A 25 -32.44 10.69 47.56
CA SER A 25 -32.34 12.05 47.03
C SER A 25 -31.79 13.04 48.07
N ARG A 26 -31.09 14.11 47.64
CA ARG A 26 -31.46 15.53 47.85
C ARG A 26 -30.41 16.50 47.32
N ALA A 27 -30.88 17.50 46.59
CA ALA A 27 -30.13 18.65 46.08
C ALA A 27 -29.87 19.70 47.16
N THR A 28 -28.76 20.44 47.03
CA THR A 28 -28.65 21.86 47.43
C THR A 28 -27.55 22.54 46.63
N ALA A 29 -27.92 23.62 45.94
CA ALA A 29 -27.03 24.56 45.30
C ALA A 29 -26.33 25.45 46.34
N LEU A 30 -25.07 25.86 46.08
CA LEU A 30 -24.62 27.19 46.50
C LEU A 30 -23.47 27.68 45.63
N SER A 31 -23.66 28.92 45.17
CA SER A 31 -22.80 29.72 44.33
C SER A 31 -21.55 30.19 45.08
N SER A 32 -20.36 30.14 44.46
CA SER A 32 -19.23 30.95 44.89
C SER A 32 -18.41 31.44 43.69
N ARG A 33 -18.10 32.73 43.79
CA ARG A 33 -17.65 33.65 42.75
C ARG A 33 -16.25 33.29 42.21
N LEU A 34 -16.12 33.41 40.89
CA LEU A 34 -14.83 33.45 40.20
C LEU A 34 -14.11 34.76 40.55
N SER A 35 -12.87 34.66 41.02
CA SER A 35 -11.93 35.77 41.12
C SER A 35 -10.79 35.50 40.13
N PHE A 36 -10.69 36.34 39.10
CA PHE A 36 -9.61 36.30 38.12
C PHE A 36 -8.49 37.22 38.62
N SER A 37 -7.35 36.64 39.02
CA SER A 37 -6.09 37.36 39.13
C SER A 37 -5.22 37.05 37.90
N SER A 38 -5.00 38.07 37.09
CA SER A 38 -4.13 38.05 35.91
C SER A 38 -2.67 38.09 36.33
N LEU A 39 -1.90 37.05 35.99
CA LEU A 39 -0.43 37.05 36.02
C LEU A 39 0.11 37.19 34.58
N PRO A 40 1.17 37.99 34.35
CA PRO A 40 1.73 38.18 33.02
C PRO A 40 2.62 37.00 32.61
N LEU A 41 2.38 36.50 31.41
CA LEU A 41 3.18 35.47 30.75
C LEU A 41 4.36 36.14 30.02
N ASN A 42 5.59 35.81 30.40
CA ASN A 42 6.78 36.26 29.67
C ASN A 42 7.60 35.06 29.18
N SER A 43 8.21 35.30 28.01
CA SER A 43 9.32 34.58 27.39
C SER A 43 9.01 33.41 26.46
N SER A 44 8.90 33.81 25.20
CA SER A 44 9.04 33.01 23.98
C SER A 44 10.30 32.12 23.96
N ARG A 45 10.10 30.82 23.72
CA ARG A 45 11.01 30.01 22.90
C ARG A 45 10.20 29.27 21.84
N ARG A 46 10.09 29.88 20.65
CA ARG A 46 9.62 29.18 19.45
C ARG A 46 10.74 28.30 18.94
N ILE A 47 10.56 26.99 19.03
CA ILE A 47 11.25 26.04 18.17
C ILE A 47 10.55 26.12 16.81
N SER A 48 11.23 26.66 15.78
CA SER A 48 10.67 26.65 14.42
C SER A 48 10.90 25.28 13.78
N PRO A 49 9.86 24.54 13.37
CA PRO A 49 10.07 23.41 12.48
C PRO A 49 10.56 23.94 11.13
N LYS A 50 11.67 23.40 10.62
CA LYS A 50 12.12 23.68 9.25
C LYS A 50 11.05 23.16 8.29
N PRO A 51 10.50 23.99 7.39
CA PRO A 51 9.54 23.50 6.41
C PRO A 51 10.24 22.55 5.43
N LEU A 52 9.62 21.40 5.18
CA LEU A 52 10.01 20.51 4.09
C LEU A 52 9.84 21.29 2.78
N ARG A 53 10.95 21.64 2.15
CA ARG A 53 10.98 22.36 0.88
C ARG A 53 10.69 21.37 -0.23
N PHE A 54 9.41 21.22 -0.58
CA PHE A 54 9.02 20.57 -1.83
C PHE A 54 9.55 21.43 -2.99
N SER A 55 10.59 20.93 -3.66
CA SER A 55 11.11 21.51 -4.89
C SER A 55 10.11 21.25 -6.01
N SER A 56 9.33 22.26 -6.38
CA SER A 56 8.50 22.23 -7.58
C SER A 56 9.40 22.38 -8.82
N SER A 57 9.89 21.27 -9.35
CA SER A 57 10.36 21.25 -10.74
C SER A 57 9.17 21.51 -11.67
N PRO A 58 9.36 22.21 -12.80
CA PRO A 58 8.29 22.41 -13.76
C PRO A 58 7.90 21.04 -14.32
N THR A 59 6.66 20.64 -14.05
CA THR A 59 6.02 19.47 -14.63
C THR A 59 6.07 19.60 -16.15
N SER A 60 6.99 18.87 -16.78
CA SER A 60 6.89 18.53 -18.20
C SER A 60 5.50 17.95 -18.38
N LYS A 61 4.66 18.61 -19.20
CA LYS A 61 3.31 18.15 -19.50
C LYS A 61 3.44 16.75 -20.11
N SER A 62 3.28 15.73 -19.29
CA SER A 62 3.15 14.35 -19.73
C SER A 62 1.99 14.32 -20.70
N THR A 63 2.31 14.07 -21.97
CA THR A 63 1.32 13.91 -23.03
C THR A 63 0.52 12.69 -22.63
N ILE A 64 -0.77 12.87 -22.31
CA ILE A 64 -1.68 11.77 -22.02
C ILE A 64 -1.72 10.91 -23.28
N SER A 65 -0.92 9.84 -23.29
CA SER A 65 -0.97 8.84 -24.33
C SER A 65 -2.11 7.89 -24.03
N ALA A 66 -2.72 7.40 -25.10
CA ALA A 66 -3.65 6.29 -25.07
C ALA A 66 -3.07 5.08 -24.32
N ALA A 67 -3.93 4.07 -24.08
CA ALA A 67 -3.54 2.81 -23.45
C ALA A 67 -2.18 2.32 -23.98
N LEU A 68 -1.23 2.18 -23.05
CA LEU A 68 0.14 1.76 -23.33
C LEU A 68 0.15 0.47 -24.14
N SER A 69 0.94 0.41 -25.21
CA SER A 69 1.08 -0.76 -26.07
C SER A 69 2.52 -1.26 -26.10
N VAL A 70 2.71 -2.50 -26.55
CA VAL A 70 4.05 -3.05 -26.82
C VAL A 70 4.71 -2.22 -27.93
N GLY A 71 5.95 -1.82 -27.72
CA GLY A 71 6.71 -0.94 -28.60
C GLY A 71 6.71 0.53 -28.16
N ASP A 72 5.79 0.94 -27.30
CA ASP A 72 5.75 2.30 -26.77
C ASP A 72 6.86 2.54 -25.75
N LYS A 73 7.29 3.80 -25.65
CA LYS A 73 8.16 4.25 -24.57
C LYS A 73 7.31 4.55 -23.33
N LEU A 74 7.75 4.07 -22.17
CA LEU A 74 7.10 4.38 -20.90
C LEU A 74 7.07 5.90 -20.68
N PRO A 75 5.95 6.47 -20.22
CA PRO A 75 5.87 7.88 -19.92
C PRO A 75 6.79 8.21 -18.74
N GLU A 76 7.42 9.38 -18.80
CA GLU A 76 8.22 9.83 -17.68
C GLU A 76 7.31 10.14 -16.49
N SER A 77 7.64 9.58 -15.33
CA SER A 77 6.91 9.74 -14.08
C SER A 77 7.84 9.52 -12.90
N THR A 78 7.44 10.03 -11.74
CA THR A 78 8.22 9.93 -10.50
C THR A 78 7.46 9.09 -9.50
N PHE A 79 8.15 8.13 -8.90
CA PHE A 79 7.66 7.32 -7.79
C PHE A 79 8.37 7.70 -6.51
N SER A 80 7.71 7.46 -5.38
CA SER A 80 8.32 7.59 -4.05
C SER A 80 8.53 6.21 -3.42
N PHE A 81 9.58 6.04 -2.64
CA PHE A 81 9.86 4.80 -1.91
C PHE A 81 10.72 5.07 -0.67
N PHE A 82 10.84 4.10 0.22
CA PHE A 82 11.78 4.14 1.33
C PHE A 82 13.01 3.29 1.02
N ASP A 83 14.20 3.87 1.19
CA ASP A 83 15.47 3.17 1.00
C ASP A 83 15.85 2.31 2.22
N ALA A 84 17.02 1.69 2.18
CA ALA A 84 17.55 0.86 3.26
C ALA A 84 17.86 1.64 4.55
N ALA A 85 18.03 2.97 4.46
CA ALA A 85 18.23 3.86 5.60
C ALA A 85 16.90 4.35 6.20
N ASN A 86 15.75 3.86 5.71
CA ASN A 86 14.41 4.33 6.06
C ASN A 86 14.19 5.83 5.75
N GLU A 87 14.86 6.35 4.73
CA GLU A 87 14.63 7.69 4.23
C GLU A 87 13.68 7.67 3.03
N LEU A 88 12.78 8.66 2.98
CA LEU A 88 11.87 8.82 1.85
C LEU A 88 12.64 9.37 0.66
N GLN A 89 12.68 8.59 -0.41
CA GLN A 89 13.33 8.92 -1.67
C GLN A 89 12.33 9.00 -2.82
N THR A 90 12.76 9.62 -3.91
CA THR A 90 12.05 9.61 -5.19
C THR A 90 12.92 9.01 -6.28
N VAL A 91 12.29 8.33 -7.25
CA VAL A 91 12.97 7.76 -8.42
C VAL A 91 12.12 7.95 -9.66
N THR A 92 12.74 8.16 -10.81
CA THR A 92 12.02 8.31 -12.08
C THR A 92 11.94 7.00 -12.86
N VAL A 93 10.99 6.92 -13.80
CA VAL A 93 10.93 5.82 -14.78
C VAL A 93 12.24 5.68 -15.54
N SER A 94 12.85 6.80 -15.94
CA SER A 94 14.15 6.79 -16.64
C SER A 94 15.27 6.21 -15.78
N ASP A 95 15.36 6.52 -14.48
CA ASP A 95 16.39 5.97 -13.59
C ASP A 95 16.32 4.43 -13.46
N LEU A 96 15.10 3.91 -13.51
CA LEU A 96 14.80 2.49 -13.39
C LEU A 96 15.01 1.71 -14.69
N THR A 97 14.89 2.36 -15.86
CA THR A 97 14.78 1.66 -17.15
C THR A 97 15.88 1.98 -18.15
N LYS A 98 16.54 3.13 -18.06
CA LYS A 98 17.56 3.57 -19.03
C LYS A 98 18.74 2.60 -19.07
N GLY A 99 19.01 2.05 -20.25
CA GLY A 99 20.07 1.07 -20.48
C GLY A 99 19.91 -0.25 -19.70
N LYS A 100 18.71 -0.51 -19.17
CA LYS A 100 18.40 -1.65 -18.31
C LYS A 100 17.24 -2.45 -18.87
N LYS A 101 17.18 -3.72 -18.48
CA LYS A 101 15.98 -4.55 -18.58
C LYS A 101 15.23 -4.47 -17.25
N ALA A 102 14.02 -3.94 -17.28
CA ALA A 102 13.21 -3.71 -16.09
C ALA A 102 11.87 -4.44 -16.19
N VAL A 103 11.47 -5.08 -15.09
CA VAL A 103 10.14 -5.66 -14.90
C VAL A 103 9.38 -4.79 -13.91
N PHE A 104 8.30 -4.16 -14.37
CA PHE A 104 7.35 -3.51 -13.48
C PHE A 104 6.09 -4.34 -13.39
N PHE A 105 5.58 -4.55 -12.18
CA PHE A 105 4.25 -5.10 -12.00
C PHE A 105 3.46 -4.20 -11.07
N ALA A 106 2.16 -4.05 -11.33
CA ALA A 106 1.28 -3.26 -10.48
C ALA A 106 0.21 -4.10 -9.83
N VAL A 107 -0.23 -3.61 -8.68
CA VAL A 107 -1.30 -4.19 -7.88
C VAL A 107 -2.36 -3.15 -7.56
N PRO A 108 -3.64 -3.53 -7.44
CA PRO A 108 -4.70 -2.62 -7.01
C PRO A 108 -4.51 -2.03 -5.60
N GLY A 109 -3.76 -2.71 -4.73
CA GLY A 109 -3.45 -2.15 -3.43
C GLY A 109 -2.64 -3.06 -2.51
N ALA A 110 -1.80 -2.42 -1.71
CA ALA A 110 -1.15 -3.02 -0.56
C ALA A 110 -2.18 -3.66 0.39
N PHE A 111 -1.77 -4.72 1.09
CA PHE A 111 -2.61 -5.47 2.04
C PHE A 111 -3.85 -6.19 1.47
N THR A 112 -4.11 -6.11 0.16
CA THR A 112 -5.23 -6.85 -0.46
C THR A 112 -4.86 -8.33 -0.72
N PRO A 113 -5.82 -9.29 -0.64
CA PRO A 113 -5.50 -10.72 -0.55
C PRO A 113 -4.62 -11.27 -1.69
N THR A 114 -5.04 -11.14 -2.95
CA THR A 114 -4.29 -11.67 -4.10
C THR A 114 -2.91 -11.01 -4.24
N CYS A 115 -2.80 -9.73 -3.90
CA CYS A 115 -1.57 -8.96 -4.02
C CYS A 115 -0.55 -9.41 -2.98
N SER A 116 -0.98 -9.59 -1.73
CA SER A 116 -0.13 -9.96 -0.60
C SER A 116 0.19 -11.45 -0.52
N GLN A 117 -0.67 -12.32 -1.06
CA GLN A 117 -0.51 -13.77 -0.92
C GLN A 117 0.08 -14.44 -2.16
N LYS A 118 0.02 -13.78 -3.33
CA LYS A 118 0.43 -14.40 -4.60
C LYS A 118 1.30 -13.49 -5.45
N HIS A 119 0.82 -12.31 -5.80
CA HIS A 119 1.46 -11.51 -6.85
C HIS A 119 2.85 -11.01 -6.43
N LEU A 120 2.95 -10.24 -5.34
CA LEU A 120 4.24 -9.74 -4.85
C LEU A 120 5.16 -10.89 -4.38
N PRO A 121 4.71 -11.86 -3.55
CA PRO A 121 5.55 -12.98 -3.14
C PRO A 121 6.13 -13.78 -4.31
N GLY A 122 5.35 -14.03 -5.37
CA GLY A 122 5.85 -14.75 -6.56
C GLY A 122 7.02 -14.05 -7.23
N PHE A 123 6.99 -12.71 -7.34
CA PHE A 123 8.13 -11.95 -7.87
C PHE A 123 9.34 -11.95 -6.93
N VAL A 124 9.13 -12.00 -5.61
CA VAL A 124 10.21 -12.12 -4.61
C VAL A 124 10.90 -13.48 -4.75
N GLU A 125 10.12 -14.57 -4.77
CA GLU A 125 10.61 -15.95 -4.91
C GLU A 125 11.38 -16.15 -6.23
N LYS A 126 10.93 -15.51 -7.31
CA LYS A 126 11.53 -15.62 -8.65
C LYS A 126 12.59 -14.56 -8.95
N SER A 127 12.86 -13.65 -8.02
CA SER A 127 13.76 -12.50 -8.26
C SER A 127 15.16 -12.92 -8.70
N ALA A 128 15.74 -13.95 -8.10
CA ALA A 128 17.06 -14.46 -8.47
C ALA A 128 17.10 -15.04 -9.89
N GLU A 129 16.05 -15.76 -10.29
CA GLU A 129 15.91 -16.34 -11.63
C GLU A 129 15.74 -15.24 -12.70
N LEU A 130 14.90 -14.23 -12.41
CA LEU A 130 14.73 -13.06 -13.25
C LEU A 130 16.06 -12.29 -13.43
N LYS A 131 16.78 -12.04 -12.33
CA LYS A 131 18.10 -11.39 -12.35
C LYS A 131 19.13 -12.21 -13.14
N ALA A 132 19.11 -13.54 -13.02
CA ALA A 132 19.98 -14.43 -13.79
C ALA A 132 19.71 -14.38 -15.31
N LYS A 133 18.47 -14.07 -15.72
CA LYS A 133 18.09 -13.79 -17.11
C LYS A 133 18.35 -12.35 -17.57
N GLY A 134 19.09 -11.57 -16.77
CA GLY A 134 19.51 -10.22 -17.10
C GLY A 134 18.45 -9.15 -16.84
N VAL A 135 17.47 -9.40 -15.97
CA VAL A 135 16.58 -8.34 -15.45
C VAL A 135 17.33 -7.56 -14.37
N ASP A 136 17.59 -6.28 -14.61
CA ASP A 136 18.31 -5.40 -13.69
C ASP A 136 17.40 -4.86 -12.57
N THR A 137 16.12 -4.64 -12.87
CA THR A 137 15.17 -3.99 -11.97
C THR A 137 13.86 -4.77 -11.92
N ILE A 138 13.40 -5.09 -10.70
CA ILE A 138 12.07 -5.66 -10.45
C ILE A 138 11.35 -4.72 -9.49
N ALA A 139 10.23 -4.13 -9.94
CA ALA A 139 9.50 -3.14 -9.13
C ALA A 139 8.00 -3.44 -9.06
N CYS A 140 7.47 -3.37 -7.83
CA CYS A 140 6.05 -3.41 -7.54
C CYS A 140 5.50 -1.98 -7.42
N ILE A 141 4.50 -1.63 -8.21
CA ILE A 141 3.86 -0.31 -8.21
C ILE A 141 2.45 -0.41 -7.62
N SER A 142 2.07 0.56 -6.79
CA SER A 142 0.68 0.75 -6.33
C SER A 142 0.41 2.24 -6.15
N VAL A 143 -0.87 2.62 -6.21
CA VAL A 143 -1.31 4.00 -5.89
C VAL A 143 -1.41 4.28 -4.39
N ASN A 144 -1.02 3.33 -3.55
CA ASN A 144 -0.82 3.58 -2.13
C ASN A 144 0.36 4.54 -1.93
N ASP A 145 0.29 5.37 -0.89
CA ASP A 145 1.40 6.24 -0.51
C ASP A 145 2.63 5.45 -0.03
N ALA A 146 3.79 6.11 -0.05
CA ALA A 146 5.08 5.47 0.25
C ALA A 146 5.16 4.90 1.68
N PHE A 147 4.42 5.46 2.64
CA PHE A 147 4.43 4.96 4.02
C PHE A 147 3.67 3.64 4.13
N VAL A 148 2.52 3.52 3.46
CA VAL A 148 1.80 2.26 3.33
C VAL A 148 2.63 1.22 2.58
N MET A 149 3.28 1.61 1.49
CA MET A 149 4.14 0.69 0.73
C MET A 149 5.33 0.19 1.56
N LYS A 150 5.94 1.05 2.39
CA LYS A 150 6.99 0.66 3.35
C LYS A 150 6.47 -0.34 4.38
N ALA A 151 5.34 -0.05 5.04
CA ALA A 151 4.78 -0.95 6.03
C ALA A 151 4.38 -2.31 5.42
N TRP A 152 3.88 -2.30 4.19
CA TRP A 152 3.54 -3.53 3.47
C TRP A 152 4.78 -4.35 3.10
N LYS A 153 5.87 -3.69 2.67
CA LYS A 153 7.19 -4.30 2.44
C LYS A 153 7.66 -5.05 3.68
N GLU A 154 7.64 -4.38 4.82
CA GLU A 154 8.07 -4.93 6.12
C GLU A 154 7.18 -6.10 6.56
N ASN A 155 5.86 -5.97 6.37
CA ASN A 155 4.89 -7.00 6.74
C ASN A 155 5.10 -8.31 5.97
N LEU A 156 5.55 -8.23 4.72
CA LEU A 156 5.81 -9.39 3.86
C LEU A 156 7.27 -9.82 3.84
N ASN A 157 8.13 -9.22 4.67
CA ASN A 157 9.56 -9.50 4.75
C ASN A 157 10.28 -9.40 3.40
N VAL A 158 9.87 -8.44 2.55
CA VAL A 158 10.54 -8.18 1.28
C VAL A 158 11.77 -7.32 1.53
N ASN A 159 12.94 -7.73 1.01
CA ASN A 159 14.21 -7.05 1.21
C ASN A 159 14.61 -6.26 -0.06
N ASP A 160 15.61 -6.74 -0.79
CA ASP A 160 16.20 -6.17 -2.00
C ASP A 160 15.83 -6.96 -3.28
N GLU A 161 14.96 -7.95 -3.15
CA GLU A 161 14.44 -8.75 -4.27
C GLU A 161 13.58 -7.90 -5.20
N VAL A 162 12.71 -7.04 -4.62
CA VAL A 162 11.74 -6.21 -5.32
C VAL A 162 11.68 -4.81 -4.71
N LEU A 163 11.70 -3.78 -5.56
CA LEU A 163 11.50 -2.40 -5.16
C LEU A 163 10.01 -2.09 -5.04
N LEU A 164 9.55 -1.61 -3.88
CA LEU A 164 8.15 -1.21 -3.69
C LEU A 164 8.01 0.30 -3.92
N LEU A 165 7.29 0.66 -4.97
CA LEU A 165 7.13 2.03 -5.47
C LEU A 165 5.72 2.54 -5.24
N SER A 166 5.62 3.74 -4.69
CA SER A 166 4.37 4.48 -4.52
C SER A 166 4.16 5.41 -5.71
N ASP A 167 3.12 5.14 -6.49
CA ASP A 167 2.48 6.05 -7.43
C ASP A 167 1.31 6.76 -6.73
N GLY A 168 1.56 7.41 -5.60
CA GLY A 168 0.51 7.88 -4.67
C GLY A 168 -0.49 8.88 -5.28
N ASN A 169 -0.14 9.55 -6.38
CA ASN A 169 -1.03 10.44 -7.14
C ASN A 169 -1.69 9.76 -8.35
N GLY A 170 -1.33 8.51 -8.64
CA GLY A 170 -1.76 7.76 -9.82
C GLY A 170 -1.28 8.38 -11.14
N ASP A 171 -0.20 9.16 -11.13
CA ASP A 171 0.26 9.91 -12.30
C ASP A 171 0.77 8.96 -13.38
N PHE A 172 1.57 7.97 -12.99
CA PHE A 172 2.03 6.94 -13.92
C PHE A 172 0.88 6.05 -14.36
N THR A 173 0.08 5.57 -13.42
CA THR A 173 -1.08 4.69 -13.67
C THR A 173 -2.04 5.29 -14.70
N ARG A 174 -2.35 6.58 -14.56
CA ARG A 174 -3.20 7.32 -15.51
C ARG A 174 -2.52 7.55 -16.85
N ALA A 175 -1.23 7.89 -16.84
CA ALA A 175 -0.47 8.13 -18.06
C ALA A 175 -0.36 6.89 -18.97
N ILE A 176 -0.42 5.68 -18.40
CA ILE A 176 -0.43 4.42 -19.16
C ILE A 176 -1.84 3.86 -19.40
N GLY A 177 -2.90 4.55 -18.97
CA GLY A 177 -4.30 4.14 -19.13
C GLY A 177 -4.70 2.92 -18.29
N CYS A 178 -4.00 2.65 -17.18
CA CYS A 178 -4.23 1.48 -16.32
C CYS A 178 -5.05 1.81 -15.07
N GLU A 179 -5.90 2.83 -15.11
CA GLU A 179 -6.80 3.15 -14.00
C GLU A 179 -7.91 2.09 -13.85
N LEU A 180 -8.28 1.83 -12.61
CA LEU A 180 -9.37 0.94 -12.19
C LEU A 180 -10.19 1.66 -11.12
N ASP A 181 -11.39 2.11 -11.49
CA ASP A 181 -12.31 2.72 -10.53
C ASP A 181 -13.09 1.62 -9.77
N LEU A 182 -12.90 1.58 -8.45
CA LEU A 182 -13.59 0.67 -7.52
C LEU A 182 -14.42 1.45 -6.48
N SER A 183 -14.77 2.69 -6.78
CA SER A 183 -15.60 3.54 -5.91
C SER A 183 -17.03 2.99 -5.72
N ASP A 184 -17.52 2.21 -6.66
CA ASP A 184 -18.84 1.57 -6.63
C ASP A 184 -18.88 0.27 -5.80
N LYS A 185 -17.71 -0.25 -5.40
CA LYS A 185 -17.62 -1.52 -4.66
C LYS A 185 -17.81 -1.30 -3.16
N PRO A 186 -18.56 -2.15 -2.45
CA PRO A 186 -18.78 -2.02 -1.01
C PRO A 186 -17.50 -2.00 -0.15
N VAL A 187 -16.41 -2.58 -0.67
CA VAL A 187 -15.10 -2.59 -0.01
C VAL A 187 -14.44 -1.20 0.04
N GLY A 188 -14.84 -0.25 -0.81
CA GLY A 188 -14.41 1.14 -0.78
C GLY A 188 -12.91 1.34 -1.02
N LEU A 189 -12.45 1.14 -2.26
CA LEU A 189 -11.03 1.33 -2.61
C LEU A 189 -10.74 2.62 -3.38
N GLY A 190 -11.74 3.20 -4.06
CA GLY A 190 -11.55 4.35 -4.94
C GLY A 190 -10.84 3.97 -6.24
N VAL A 191 -10.20 4.94 -6.88
CA VAL A 191 -9.41 4.73 -8.11
C VAL A 191 -8.07 4.09 -7.78
N ARG A 192 -7.76 2.98 -8.44
CA ARG A 192 -6.55 2.17 -8.26
C ARG A 192 -5.84 1.92 -9.59
N SER A 193 -4.66 1.30 -9.52
CA SER A 193 -4.04 0.70 -10.69
C SER A 193 -4.64 -0.66 -10.99
N ARG A 194 -4.83 -0.98 -12.27
CA ARG A 194 -5.10 -2.34 -12.73
C ARG A 194 -3.91 -3.24 -12.37
N ARG A 195 -4.17 -4.54 -12.28
CA ARG A 195 -3.08 -5.50 -12.14
C ARG A 195 -2.41 -5.69 -13.50
N TYR A 196 -1.10 -5.60 -13.56
CA TYR A 196 -0.33 -5.97 -14.74
C TYR A 196 1.08 -6.42 -14.36
N ALA A 197 1.75 -7.06 -15.32
CA ALA A 197 3.20 -7.19 -15.36
C ALA A 197 3.69 -6.73 -16.73
N LEU A 198 4.73 -5.90 -16.76
CA LEU A 198 5.33 -5.39 -17.99
C LEU A 198 6.85 -5.57 -17.94
N LEU A 199 7.41 -5.90 -19.10
CA LEU A 199 8.83 -5.94 -19.35
C LEU A 199 9.18 -4.74 -20.22
N ALA A 200 10.15 -3.95 -19.80
CA ALA A 200 10.69 -2.84 -20.56
C ALA A 200 12.22 -2.98 -20.73
N GLU A 201 12.72 -2.60 -21.90
CA GLU A 201 14.14 -2.53 -22.19
C GLU A 201 14.46 -1.12 -22.68
N ASP A 202 15.38 -0.43 -22.00
CA ASP A 202 15.69 0.99 -22.24
C ASP A 202 14.43 1.89 -22.27
N GLY A 203 13.50 1.60 -21.37
CA GLY A 203 12.22 2.29 -21.24
C GLY A 203 11.19 1.97 -22.34
N VAL A 204 11.51 1.07 -23.28
CA VAL A 204 10.57 0.62 -24.33
C VAL A 204 9.87 -0.67 -23.89
N VAL A 205 8.54 -0.67 -23.92
CA VAL A 205 7.71 -1.82 -23.55
C VAL A 205 7.91 -2.96 -24.53
N LYS A 206 8.30 -4.13 -24.02
CA LYS A 206 8.45 -5.38 -24.78
C LYS A 206 7.30 -6.35 -24.55
N VAL A 207 6.76 -6.34 -23.33
CA VAL A 207 5.64 -7.19 -22.93
C VAL A 207 4.74 -6.37 -22.00
N LEU A 208 3.43 -6.50 -22.17
CA LEU A 208 2.41 -5.93 -21.29
C LEU A 208 1.31 -6.97 -21.05
N ASN A 209 1.33 -7.56 -19.85
CA ASN A 209 0.35 -8.52 -19.38
C ASN A 209 -0.64 -7.80 -18.47
N LEU A 210 -1.64 -7.15 -19.07
CA LEU A 210 -2.67 -6.37 -18.38
C LEU A 210 -3.90 -7.21 -18.04
N GLU A 211 -4.26 -7.28 -16.76
CA GLU A 211 -5.41 -8.04 -16.28
C GLU A 211 -6.69 -7.19 -16.30
N GLU A 212 -7.83 -7.86 -16.46
CA GLU A 212 -9.14 -7.25 -16.33
C GLU A 212 -9.66 -7.33 -14.88
N GLY A 213 -10.07 -6.18 -14.35
CA GLY A 213 -10.61 -6.06 -12.99
C GLY A 213 -9.67 -6.59 -11.90
N GLY A 214 -10.16 -7.58 -11.13
CA GLY A 214 -9.42 -8.19 -10.02
C GLY A 214 -8.62 -9.45 -10.37
N ALA A 215 -8.54 -9.82 -11.66
CA ALA A 215 -7.92 -11.06 -12.11
C ALA A 215 -6.42 -11.14 -11.82
N PHE A 216 -5.89 -12.37 -11.85
CA PHE A 216 -4.47 -12.70 -11.75
C PHE A 216 -4.26 -14.02 -12.49
N THR A 217 -4.01 -13.94 -13.80
CA THR A 217 -4.05 -15.08 -14.72
C THR A 217 -2.81 -15.18 -15.61
N PHE A 218 -2.26 -14.06 -16.06
CA PHE A 218 -1.08 -14.01 -16.93
C PHE A 218 -0.08 -12.89 -16.53
N SER A 219 -0.30 -12.21 -15.41
CA SER A 219 0.64 -11.21 -14.87
C SER A 219 1.65 -11.78 -13.86
N SER A 220 1.88 -13.10 -13.82
CA SER A 220 2.79 -13.71 -12.82
C SER A 220 4.27 -13.54 -13.18
N ALA A 221 5.17 -13.79 -12.22
CA ALA A 221 6.61 -13.82 -12.46
C ALA A 221 7.00 -14.94 -13.44
N GLU A 222 6.31 -16.08 -13.35
CA GLU A 222 6.46 -17.21 -14.27
C GLU A 222 6.12 -16.83 -15.71
N ASP A 223 5.08 -16.00 -15.91
CA ASP A 223 4.70 -15.55 -17.25
C ASP A 223 5.75 -14.61 -17.85
N ILE A 224 6.37 -13.76 -17.03
CA ILE A 224 7.52 -12.95 -17.45
C ILE A 224 8.74 -13.83 -17.74
N LEU A 225 9.01 -14.85 -16.93
CA LEU A 225 10.13 -15.76 -17.17
C LEU A 225 10.03 -16.54 -18.49
N LYS A 226 8.82 -16.85 -18.96
CA LYS A 226 8.61 -17.55 -20.24
C LYS A 226 8.98 -16.72 -21.46
N VAL A 227 9.03 -15.40 -21.34
CA VAL A 227 9.28 -14.46 -22.44
C VAL A 227 10.66 -13.80 -22.39
N LEU A 228 11.46 -14.11 -21.36
CA LEU A 228 12.87 -13.73 -21.19
C LEU A 228 13.82 -14.77 -21.76
#